data_AF-A0A959DH65-F1
#
_entry.id   AF-A0A959DH65-F1
#
_cell.length_a   1.000
_cell.length_b   1.000
_cell.length_c   1.000
_cell.angle_alpha   90.00
_cell.angle_beta   90.00
_cell.angle_gamma   90.00
#
_symmetry.space_group_name_H-M   'P 1'
#
loop_
_entity.id
_entity.type
_entity.pdbx_description
1 polymer ?
#
loop_
_entity_poly.entity_id
_entity_poly.type
_entity_poly.pdbx_seq_one_letter_code
_entity_poly.pdbx_strand_id
1 'polypeptide(L)'
;DWIYISIENWGVAITAEELDKGLIFKVGYRGVNSSDRRRPGTGLGLYDSLKVAEKHKGTLSIASKPSLGNSREDYSNPFITTVTIQLPRNGQML
;
A
#
# COMPACT_ATOMS: atom_id res chain seq x y z
N ASP A 1 5.95 -3.52 -22.96
CA ASP A 1 5.13 -4.51 -22.23
C ASP A 1 5.34 -4.40 -20.73
N TRP A 2 4.28 -4.60 -19.95
CA TRP A 2 4.26 -4.46 -18.50
C TRP A 2 3.78 -5.75 -17.84
N ILE A 3 4.29 -6.02 -16.63
CA ILE A 3 3.80 -7.06 -15.72
C ILE A 3 3.13 -6.35 -14.55
N TYR A 4 1.93 -6.83 -14.18
CA TYR A 4 1.19 -6.33 -13.03
C TYR A 4 1.06 -7.44 -11.99
N ILE A 5 1.44 -7.13 -10.76
CA ILE A 5 1.27 -8.00 -9.59
C ILE A 5 0.30 -7.30 -8.66
N SER A 6 -0.84 -7.93 -8.39
CA SER A 6 -1.86 -7.40 -7.49
C SER A 6 -1.99 -8.30 -6.26
N ILE A 7 -1.95 -7.69 -5.09
CA ILE A 7 -2.09 -8.36 -3.79
C ILE A 7 -3.27 -7.72 -3.08
N GLU A 8 -4.27 -8.52 -2.72
CA GLU A 8 -5.43 -8.09 -1.95
C GLU A 8 -5.36 -8.63 -0.53
N ASN A 9 -5.68 -7.79 0.45
CA ASN A 9 -5.89 -8.20 1.82
C ASN A 9 -7.16 -7.56 2.41
N TRP A 10 -7.80 -8.30 3.32
CA TRP A 10 -8.92 -7.82 4.12
C TRP A 10 -8.41 -7.47 5.51
N GLY A 11 -8.54 -6.22 5.93
CA GLY A 11 -7.89 -5.77 7.14
C GLY A 11 -8.31 -4.40 7.64
N VAL A 12 -7.43 -3.80 8.43
CA VAL A 12 -7.60 -2.43 8.92
C VAL A 12 -7.45 -1.45 7.77
N ALA A 13 -8.19 -0.34 7.83
CA ALA A 13 -8.14 0.68 6.81
C ALA A 13 -6.79 1.41 6.78
N ILE A 14 -6.34 1.75 5.58
CA ILE A 14 -5.45 2.90 5.35
C ILE A 14 -6.37 4.10 5.09
N THR A 15 -6.17 5.18 5.84
CA THR A 15 -7.00 6.39 5.72
C THR A 15 -6.77 7.09 4.39
N ALA A 16 -7.75 7.89 3.95
CA ALA A 16 -7.60 8.71 2.75
C ALA A 16 -6.42 9.68 2.87
N GLU A 17 -6.25 10.32 4.04
CA GLU A 17 -5.12 11.23 4.29
C GLU A 17 -3.76 10.54 4.18
N GLU A 18 -3.64 9.32 4.71
CA GLU A 18 -2.42 8.52 4.62
C GLU A 18 -2.03 8.18 3.17
N LEU A 19 -3.02 7.90 2.32
CA LEU A 19 -2.82 7.65 0.90
C LEU A 19 -2.49 8.94 0.14
N ASP A 20 -3.31 9.98 0.32
CA ASP A 20 -3.22 11.24 -0.43
C ASP A 20 -1.90 11.98 -0.15
N LYS A 21 -1.44 11.96 1.10
CA LYS A 21 -0.15 12.57 1.50
C LYS A 21 1.03 11.61 1.36
N GLY A 22 0.82 10.38 0.87
CA GLY A 22 1.85 9.36 0.73
C GLY A 22 2.54 8.99 2.05
N LEU A 23 1.85 9.11 3.18
CA LEU A 23 2.45 8.86 4.51
C LEU A 23 2.91 7.42 4.67
N ILE A 24 2.15 6.48 4.09
CA ILE A 24 2.45 5.04 4.09
C ILE A 24 3.80 4.68 3.43
N PHE A 25 4.38 5.59 2.65
CA PHE A 25 5.69 5.42 2.03
C PHE A 25 6.78 6.20 2.79
N LYS A 26 6.50 6.84 3.92
CA LYS A 26 7.55 7.48 4.73
C LYS A 26 8.29 6.43 5.54
N VAL A 27 9.62 6.55 5.57
CA VAL A 27 10.50 5.68 6.38
C VAL A 27 10.05 5.68 7.83
N GLY A 28 9.75 4.50 8.36
CA GLY A 28 9.36 4.33 9.76
C GLY A 28 7.90 4.65 10.05
N TYR A 29 7.13 5.11 9.06
CA TYR A 29 5.72 5.44 9.27
C TYR A 29 4.90 4.17 9.48
N ARG A 30 4.04 4.21 10.50
CA ARG A 30 3.09 3.15 10.82
C ARG A 30 1.70 3.72 10.74
N GLY A 31 0.82 3.03 10.01
CA GLY A 31 -0.51 3.56 9.79
C GLY A 31 -1.29 3.69 11.08
N VAL A 32 -2.15 4.70 11.17
CA VAL A 32 -2.86 5.06 12.42
C VAL A 32 -3.70 3.89 12.94
N ASN A 33 -4.39 3.19 12.04
CA ASN A 33 -5.22 2.02 12.37
C ASN A 33 -4.41 0.71 12.52
N SER A 34 -3.10 0.75 12.27
CA SER A 34 -2.21 -0.43 12.37
C SER A 34 -1.63 -0.63 13.78
N SER A 35 -1.71 0.40 14.62
CA SER A 35 -1.05 0.46 15.94
C SER A 35 -1.86 -0.22 17.06
N ASP A 36 -3.19 -0.24 16.96
CA ASP A 36 -4.09 -0.71 18.03
C ASP A 36 -3.93 -2.19 18.38
N ARG A 37 -3.35 -3.00 17.48
CA ARG A 37 -3.23 -4.45 17.67
C ARG A 37 -1.90 -4.89 18.30
N ARG A 38 -1.08 -3.97 18.82
CA ARG A 38 0.31 -4.21 19.28
C ARG A 38 1.14 -5.02 18.27
N ARG A 39 0.82 -4.89 16.98
CA ARG A 39 1.51 -5.64 15.93
C ARG A 39 2.95 -5.12 15.86
N PRO A 40 3.97 -5.97 15.95
CA PRO A 40 5.33 -5.53 15.74
C PRO A 40 5.50 -5.08 14.29
N GLY A 41 6.34 -4.08 14.06
CA GLY A 41 6.61 -3.57 12.72
C GLY A 41 7.42 -2.28 12.77
N THR A 42 8.38 -2.16 11.86
CA THR A 42 9.30 -1.00 11.78
C THR A 42 8.76 0.13 10.92
N GLY A 43 7.72 -0.11 10.09
CA GLY A 43 7.24 0.88 9.12
C GLY A 43 8.13 1.04 7.89
N LEU A 44 8.97 0.05 7.56
CA LEU A 44 9.89 0.11 6.42
C LEU A 44 9.38 -0.59 5.16
N GLY A 45 8.55 -1.64 5.30
CA GLY A 45 8.23 -2.54 4.19
C GLY A 45 7.63 -1.87 2.96
N LEU A 46 6.71 -0.91 3.12
CA LEU A 46 6.10 -0.20 1.98
C LEU A 46 7.07 0.78 1.32
N TYR A 47 7.89 1.50 2.11
CA TYR A 47 8.95 2.34 1.56
C TYR A 47 9.93 1.51 0.73
N ASP A 48 10.42 0.40 1.29
CA ASP A 48 11.37 -0.48 0.61
C ASP A 48 10.75 -1.07 -0.66
N SER A 49 9.49 -1.52 -0.60
CA SER A 49 8.77 -2.06 -1.76
C SER A 49 8.63 -1.04 -2.89
N LEU A 50 8.29 0.22 -2.57
CA LEU A 50 8.24 1.29 -3.55
C LEU A 50 9.63 1.55 -4.15
N LYS A 51 10.68 1.65 -3.33
CA LYS A 51 12.05 1.88 -3.79
C LYS A 51 12.57 0.75 -4.68
N VAL A 52 12.23 -0.50 -4.36
CA VAL A 52 12.56 -1.67 -5.20
C VAL A 52 11.82 -1.58 -6.54
N ALA A 53 10.53 -1.27 -6.55
CA ALA A 53 9.76 -1.11 -7.79
C ALA A 53 10.34 0.02 -8.67
N GLU A 54 10.60 1.19 -8.08
CA GLU A 54 11.21 2.34 -8.76
C GLU A 54 12.59 2.00 -9.34
N LYS A 55 13.44 1.28 -8.60
CA LYS A 55 14.76 0.83 -9.06
C LYS A 55 14.66 -0.09 -10.29
N HIS A 56 13.55 -0.80 -10.44
CA HIS A 56 13.25 -1.62 -11.62
C HIS A 56 12.44 -0.85 -12.68
N LYS A 57 12.43 0.49 -12.64
CA LYS A 57 11.68 1.38 -13.56
C LYS A 57 10.16 1.09 -13.55
N GLY A 58 9.66 0.59 -12.42
CA GLY A 58 8.25 0.32 -12.17
C GLY A 58 7.65 1.29 -11.17
N THR A 59 6.45 0.94 -10.71
CA THR A 59 5.71 1.70 -9.69
C THR A 59 4.94 0.75 -8.77
N LEU A 60 4.55 1.26 -7.60
CA LEU A 60 3.69 0.61 -6.64
C LEU A 60 2.56 1.57 -6.27
N SER A 61 1.32 1.11 -6.41
CA SER A 61 0.11 1.85 -6.03
C SER A 61 -0.70 1.06 -5.02
N ILE A 62 -1.43 1.77 -4.15
CA ILE A 62 -2.29 1.16 -3.13
C ILE A 62 -3.67 1.80 -3.18
N ALA A 63 -4.70 0.97 -3.14
CA ALA A 63 -6.06 1.38 -2.87
C ALA A 63 -6.56 0.71 -1.60
N SER A 64 -7.32 1.42 -0.78
CA SER A 64 -7.99 0.87 0.41
C SER A 64 -9.46 1.29 0.35
N LYS A 65 -10.36 0.31 0.26
CA LYS A 65 -11.79 0.54 0.06
C LYS A 65 -12.61 -0.15 1.15
N PRO A 66 -13.73 0.45 1.61
CA PRO A 66 -14.60 -0.21 2.57
C PRO A 66 -15.17 -1.52 2.01
N SER A 67 -15.19 -2.59 2.82
CA SER A 67 -15.61 -3.93 2.37
C SER A 67 -17.12 -4.06 2.16
N LEU A 68 -17.93 -3.20 2.79
CA LEU A 68 -19.40 -3.30 2.80
C LEU A 68 -20.09 -2.16 2.04
N GLY A 69 -19.36 -1.45 1.18
CA GLY A 69 -19.91 -0.33 0.39
C GLY A 69 -20.29 0.91 1.21
N ASN A 70 -19.91 0.94 2.49
CA ASN A 70 -20.04 2.09 3.39
C ASN A 70 -19.10 3.24 2.97
N SER A 71 -19.21 4.39 3.66
CA SER A 71 -18.38 5.58 3.35
C SER A 71 -16.88 5.28 3.46
N ARG A 72 -16.06 5.95 2.62
CA ARG A 72 -14.59 5.84 2.65
C ARG A 72 -13.96 6.26 3.98
N GLU A 73 -14.67 7.08 4.76
CA GLU A 73 -14.23 7.59 6.05
C GLU A 73 -14.79 6.79 7.24
N ASP A 74 -15.61 5.77 6.97
CA ASP A 74 -16.10 4.87 8.01
C ASP A 74 -15.14 3.69 8.20
N TYR A 75 -14.22 3.85 9.16
CA TYR A 75 -13.19 2.89 9.51
C TYR A 75 -13.62 1.81 10.52
N SER A 76 -14.93 1.72 10.84
CA SER A 76 -15.45 0.74 11.80
C SER A 76 -15.49 -0.69 11.26
N ASN A 77 -15.53 -0.84 9.93
CA ASN A 77 -15.59 -2.12 9.23
C ASN A 77 -14.24 -2.48 8.59
N PRO A 78 -14.00 -3.76 8.23
CA PRO A 78 -12.83 -4.14 7.46
C PRO A 78 -12.76 -3.41 6.11
N PHE A 79 -11.54 -3.18 5.65
CA PHE A 79 -11.27 -2.62 4.33
C PHE A 79 -10.59 -3.68 3.47
N ILE A 80 -10.88 -3.62 2.17
CA ILE A 80 -10.17 -4.34 1.13
C ILE A 80 -9.05 -3.41 0.66
N THR A 81 -7.82 -3.80 0.96
CA THR A 81 -6.63 -3.10 0.48
C THR A 81 -6.03 -3.89 -0.67
N THR A 82 -5.77 -3.20 -1.78
CA THR A 82 -5.11 -3.75 -2.96
C THR A 82 -3.81 -3.01 -3.20
N VAL A 83 -2.69 -3.74 -3.19
CA VAL A 83 -1.38 -3.24 -3.62
C VAL A 83 -1.13 -3.73 -5.03
N THR A 84 -0.85 -2.81 -5.96
CA THR A 84 -0.52 -3.14 -7.35
C THR A 84 0.89 -2.67 -7.67
N ILE A 85 1.76 -3.61 -8.02
CA ILE A 85 3.11 -3.36 -8.52
C ILE A 85 3.08 -3.50 -10.04
N GLN A 86 3.57 -2.48 -10.74
CA GLN A 86 3.73 -2.47 -12.19
C GLN A 86 5.23 -2.46 -12.51
N LEU A 87 5.70 -3.44 -13.29
CA LEU A 87 7.11 -3.57 -13.69
C LEU A 87 7.23 -3.71 -15.21
N PRO A 88 8.28 -3.16 -15.85
CA PRO A 88 8.56 -3.43 -17.26
C PRO A 88 8.84 -4.92 -17.49
N ARG A 89 8.28 -5.51 -18.55
CA ARG A 89 8.50 -6.93 -18.89
C ARG A 89 9.93 -7.23 -19.34
N ASN A 90 10.60 -6.26 -19.98
CA ASN A 90 11.95 -6.42 -20.50
C ASN A 90 12.93 -5.66 -19.61
N GLY A 91 13.77 -6.40 -18.86
CA GLY A 91 14.77 -5.85 -17.95
C GLY A 91 15.97 -5.21 -18.63
N GLN A 92 15.78 -4.37 -19.66
CA GLN A 92 16.90 -3.63 -20.26
C GLN A 92 17.38 -2.54 -19.28
N MET A 93 18.42 -2.93 -18.52
CA MET A 93 19.52 -2.02 -18.19
C MET A 93 19.99 -1.39 -19.50
N LEU A 94 19.79 -0.07 -19.60
CA LEU A 94 20.61 0.76 -20.48
C LEU A 94 21.90 1.04 -19.73
#